data_AF-F1L5F9-F1
#
_entry.id   AF-F1L5F9-F1
#
_cell.length_a   1.000
_cell.length_b   1.000
_cell.length_c   1.000
_cell.angle_alpha   90.00
_cell.angle_beta   90.00
_cell.angle_gamma   90.00
#
_symmetry.space_group_name_H-M   'P 1'
#
loop_
_entity.id
_entity.type
_entity.pdbx_description
1 polymer ?
#
loop_
_entity_poly.entity_id
_entity_poly.type
_entity_poly.pdbx_seq_one_letter_code
_entity_poly.pdbx_strand_id
1 'polypeptide(L)'
;MPSSKCAHMLSASKKLERIHNLIQFAKTVTKNQLTCKLIDCWSQPQSSITEVRILLTLGADPDNLYKDDYGKKELEDRIANGNVCAICAEKYNDFLQYAQMIHEAQFGQAPILIQRQRRCKKGLIALALDGGGMRGLVSVVSLLFASRRIFGDEYLPNIVDWMVGTSTGSMLGLSLMKGLTLTETFFLYWDMKNEIFLDGSTVKRLFGNMVDRQTRNMEDVLLKCFPDEFTFLSCSKRLTVPALDISTTPAKLHVFRNYSVNTESLMEDTLFRDAARASSAAPTYFHPHIINGKTLVDGSFVANCPLNILFKEFDQCNRNGSTISLAAIISVGTGEPLATARKYKSGSNITAKGKNIIHLSSLLLEQVVGHEQSGLESAKDRCLAQNIPFVRLSPKGINVRIDQIDDGKLMDMIWTTLKYLTDHTAEVDKLGRILYELIGENNDCRIRSHTVL
;
A
#
# COMPACT_ATOMS: atom_id res chain seq x y z
N MET A 1 -36.43 -14.00 16.60
CA MET A 1 -36.38 -12.78 15.76
C MET A 1 -34.92 -12.38 15.60
N PRO A 2 -34.45 -12.03 14.38
CA PRO A 2 -33.11 -11.48 14.23
C PRO A 2 -32.96 -10.27 15.16
N SER A 3 -31.83 -10.13 15.83
CA SER A 3 -31.66 -9.09 16.85
C SER A 3 -31.86 -7.70 16.22
N SER A 4 -32.74 -6.87 16.79
CA SER A 4 -32.97 -5.46 16.42
C SER A 4 -31.78 -4.54 16.74
N LYS A 5 -30.57 -5.10 16.74
CA LYS A 5 -29.35 -4.42 17.17
C LYS A 5 -28.47 -4.16 15.96
N CYS A 6 -27.91 -2.96 15.92
CA CYS A 6 -26.97 -2.58 14.89
C CYS A 6 -25.72 -3.47 14.86
N ALA A 7 -25.21 -3.75 13.67
CA ALA A 7 -24.07 -4.65 13.45
C ALA A 7 -22.83 -4.31 14.30
N HIS A 8 -22.60 -3.03 14.65
CA HIS A 8 -21.47 -2.65 15.51
C HIS A 8 -21.58 -3.25 16.93
N MET A 9 -22.80 -3.56 17.39
CA MET A 9 -23.11 -4.19 18.69
C MET A 9 -22.93 -5.70 18.70
N LEU A 10 -22.65 -6.33 17.55
CA LEU A 10 -22.28 -7.74 17.51
C LEU A 10 -20.98 -7.98 18.29
N SER A 11 -20.82 -9.19 18.82
CA SER A 11 -19.56 -9.57 19.48
C SER A 11 -18.39 -9.42 18.51
N ALA A 12 -17.21 -9.10 19.04
CA ALA A 12 -15.99 -8.99 18.23
C ALA A 12 -15.73 -10.27 17.41
N SER A 13 -15.94 -11.45 18.03
CA SER A 13 -15.82 -12.75 17.36
C SER A 13 -16.71 -12.88 16.13
N LYS A 14 -18.00 -12.52 16.24
CA LYS A 14 -18.96 -12.60 15.13
C LYS A 14 -18.61 -11.61 14.02
N LYS A 15 -18.14 -10.41 14.35
CA LYS A 15 -17.70 -9.42 13.36
C LYS A 15 -16.49 -9.94 12.57
N LEU A 16 -15.49 -10.49 13.27
CA LEU A 16 -14.30 -11.07 12.66
C LEU A 16 -14.65 -12.28 11.78
N GLU A 17 -15.51 -13.18 12.24
CA GLU A 17 -15.95 -14.35 11.47
C GLU A 17 -16.66 -13.95 10.18
N ARG A 18 -17.55 -12.94 10.23
CA ARG A 18 -18.24 -12.42 9.04
C ARG A 18 -17.27 -11.84 8.01
N ILE A 19 -16.35 -11.00 8.46
CA ILE A 19 -15.33 -10.41 7.59
C ILE A 19 -14.43 -11.50 7.02
N HIS A 20 -14.01 -12.48 7.82
CA HIS A 20 -13.22 -13.60 7.35
C HIS A 20 -13.95 -14.39 6.25
N ASN A 21 -15.23 -14.74 6.47
CA ASN A 21 -16.05 -15.45 5.49
C ASN A 21 -16.23 -14.63 4.20
N LEU A 22 -16.40 -13.31 4.32
CA LEU A 22 -16.46 -12.41 3.16
C LEU A 22 -15.15 -12.40 2.37
N ILE A 23 -14.01 -12.36 3.04
CA ILE A 23 -12.69 -12.38 2.39
C ILE A 23 -12.43 -13.72 1.69
N GLN A 24 -12.77 -14.85 2.32
CA GLN A 24 -12.66 -16.16 1.69
C GLN A 24 -13.56 -16.29 0.46
N PHE A 25 -14.80 -15.78 0.55
CA PHE A 25 -15.68 -15.65 -0.62
C PHE A 25 -15.01 -14.81 -1.71
N ALA A 26 -14.54 -13.62 -1.36
CA ALA A 26 -13.99 -12.66 -2.34
C ALA A 26 -12.74 -13.17 -3.08
N LYS A 27 -11.94 -14.05 -2.47
CA LYS A 27 -10.76 -14.67 -3.09
C LYS A 27 -11.07 -15.60 -4.27
N THR A 28 -12.31 -16.07 -4.39
CA THR A 28 -12.66 -17.18 -5.31
C THR A 28 -13.71 -16.81 -6.36
N VAL A 29 -14.15 -15.55 -6.39
CA VAL A 29 -15.33 -15.12 -7.16
C VAL A 29 -15.00 -14.03 -8.17
N THR A 30 -15.90 -13.87 -9.14
CA THR A 30 -15.82 -12.85 -10.19
C THR A 30 -16.33 -11.48 -9.71
N LYS A 31 -15.99 -10.41 -10.45
CA LYS A 31 -16.50 -9.03 -10.21
C LYS A 31 -18.04 -8.97 -10.17
N ASN A 32 -18.72 -9.72 -11.03
CA ASN A 32 -20.19 -9.78 -11.05
C ASN A 32 -20.75 -10.43 -9.79
N GLN A 33 -20.11 -11.48 -9.27
CA GLN A 33 -20.51 -12.11 -8.01
C GLN A 33 -20.23 -11.20 -6.80
N LEU A 34 -19.14 -10.43 -6.81
CA LEU A 34 -18.90 -9.38 -5.80
C LEU A 34 -20.00 -8.32 -5.83
N THR A 35 -20.45 -7.94 -7.02
CA THR A 35 -21.56 -6.99 -7.23
C THR A 35 -22.87 -7.52 -6.64
N CYS A 36 -23.24 -8.77 -6.94
CA CYS A 36 -24.42 -9.40 -6.30
C CYS A 36 -24.26 -9.45 -4.77
N LYS A 37 -23.08 -9.82 -4.28
CA LYS A 37 -22.81 -9.89 -2.84
C LYS A 37 -22.92 -8.54 -2.14
N LEU A 38 -22.58 -7.44 -2.83
CA LEU A 38 -22.71 -6.09 -2.30
C LEU A 38 -24.18 -5.74 -2.03
N ILE A 39 -25.07 -6.09 -2.97
CA ILE A 39 -26.52 -5.90 -2.82
C ILE A 39 -27.08 -6.77 -1.69
N ASP A 40 -26.66 -8.04 -1.63
CA ASP A 40 -27.06 -8.94 -0.53
C ASP A 40 -26.60 -8.41 0.83
N CYS A 41 -25.36 -7.92 0.92
CA CYS A 41 -24.82 -7.34 2.15
C CYS A 41 -25.57 -6.05 2.52
N TRP A 42 -26.02 -5.25 1.55
CA TRP A 42 -26.74 -4.01 1.80
C TRP A 42 -28.11 -4.23 2.47
N SER A 43 -28.88 -5.23 2.01
CA SER A 43 -30.19 -5.57 2.56
C SER A 43 -30.13 -6.37 3.86
N GLN A 44 -29.01 -7.01 4.15
CA GLN A 44 -28.86 -7.80 5.38
C GLN A 44 -28.78 -6.92 6.63
N PRO A 45 -29.71 -7.07 7.61
CA PRO A 45 -29.74 -6.25 8.83
C PRO A 45 -28.43 -6.25 9.63
N GLN A 46 -27.77 -7.41 9.69
CA GLN A 46 -26.56 -7.65 10.48
C GLN A 46 -25.26 -7.35 9.74
N SER A 47 -25.31 -6.94 8.47
CA SER A 47 -24.13 -6.51 7.75
C SER A 47 -23.63 -5.18 8.29
N SER A 48 -22.31 -5.06 8.38
CA SER A 48 -21.62 -3.83 8.72
C SER A 48 -21.23 -3.05 7.46
N ILE A 49 -21.01 -1.75 7.63
CA ILE A 49 -20.50 -0.90 6.54
C ILE A 49 -19.12 -1.34 6.05
N THR A 50 -18.35 -2.01 6.92
CA THR A 50 -17.04 -2.58 6.58
C THR A 50 -17.15 -3.60 5.45
N GLU A 51 -18.14 -4.51 5.52
CA GLU A 51 -18.36 -5.54 4.50
C GLU A 51 -18.66 -4.92 3.13
N VAL A 52 -19.55 -3.93 3.09
CA VAL A 52 -19.95 -3.24 1.85
C VAL A 52 -18.76 -2.47 1.25
N ARG A 53 -17.98 -1.77 2.08
CA ARG A 53 -16.79 -1.03 1.64
C ARG A 53 -15.68 -1.94 1.14
N ILE A 54 -15.49 -3.13 1.73
CA ILE A 54 -14.55 -4.14 1.20
C ILE A 54 -14.98 -4.56 -0.20
N LEU A 55 -16.26 -4.89 -0.40
CA LEU A 55 -16.77 -5.30 -1.71
C LEU A 55 -16.55 -4.22 -2.78
N LEU A 56 -16.84 -2.96 -2.48
CA LEU A 56 -16.55 -1.85 -3.40
C LEU A 56 -15.05 -1.72 -3.68
N THR A 57 -14.19 -1.83 -2.66
CA THR A 57 -12.73 -1.76 -2.81
C THR A 57 -12.23 -2.84 -3.76
N LEU A 58 -12.79 -4.05 -3.67
CA LEU A 58 -12.47 -5.18 -4.54
C LEU A 58 -13.10 -5.06 -5.93
N GLY A 59 -13.90 -4.01 -6.19
CA GLY A 59 -14.43 -3.67 -7.50
C GLY A 59 -15.89 -4.07 -7.71
N ALA A 60 -16.67 -4.37 -6.67
CA ALA A 60 -18.11 -4.51 -6.83
C ALA A 60 -18.73 -3.22 -7.40
N ASP A 61 -19.68 -3.35 -8.31
CA ASP A 61 -20.40 -2.23 -8.92
C ASP A 61 -21.58 -1.80 -8.02
N PRO A 62 -21.64 -0.55 -7.53
CA PRO A 62 -22.70 -0.12 -6.64
C PRO A 62 -23.98 0.34 -7.38
N ASP A 63 -24.02 0.37 -8.71
CA ASP A 63 -25.11 0.99 -9.50
C ASP A 63 -26.51 0.49 -9.13
N ASN A 64 -26.64 -0.79 -8.80
CA ASN A 64 -27.93 -1.36 -8.39
C ASN A 64 -28.47 -0.78 -7.07
N LEU A 65 -27.65 -0.14 -6.24
CA LEU A 65 -28.11 0.60 -5.07
C LEU A 65 -28.83 1.90 -5.43
N TYR A 66 -28.61 2.45 -6.62
CA TYR A 66 -29.15 3.75 -7.03
C TYR A 66 -30.39 3.61 -7.91
N LYS A 67 -30.66 2.42 -8.46
CA LYS A 67 -31.88 2.14 -9.22
C LYS A 67 -33.11 2.26 -8.32
N ASP A 68 -34.08 3.06 -8.75
CA ASP A 68 -35.36 3.29 -8.05
C ASP A 68 -35.20 3.68 -6.56
N ASP A 69 -34.10 4.36 -6.22
CA ASP A 69 -33.71 4.73 -4.85
C ASP A 69 -33.61 3.54 -3.88
N TYR A 70 -33.35 2.32 -4.38
CA TYR A 70 -33.34 1.09 -3.58
C TYR A 70 -32.44 1.18 -2.34
N GLY A 71 -31.19 1.60 -2.51
CA GLY A 71 -30.19 1.66 -1.45
C GLY A 71 -30.57 2.63 -0.33
N LYS A 72 -31.19 3.76 -0.69
CA LYS A 72 -31.70 4.75 0.26
C LYS A 72 -32.92 4.23 1.04
N LYS A 73 -33.90 3.67 0.33
CA LYS A 73 -35.12 3.08 0.93
C LYS A 73 -34.76 1.97 1.92
N GLU A 74 -33.89 1.04 1.51
CA GLU A 74 -33.43 -0.05 2.38
C GLU A 74 -32.67 0.47 3.61
N LEU A 75 -31.86 1.53 3.47
CA LEU A 75 -31.19 2.13 4.63
C LEU A 75 -32.19 2.78 5.59
N GLU A 76 -33.18 3.51 5.08
CA GLU A 76 -34.25 4.12 5.89
C GLU A 76 -35.03 3.04 6.65
N ASP A 77 -35.38 1.93 6.00
CA ASP A 77 -36.05 0.78 6.63
C ASP A 77 -35.16 0.14 7.71
N ARG A 78 -33.85 0.00 7.46
CA ARG A 78 -32.91 -0.52 8.47
C ARG A 78 -32.77 0.41 9.66
N ILE A 79 -32.85 1.72 9.47
CA ILE A 79 -32.84 2.70 10.57
C ILE A 79 -34.14 2.62 11.36
N ALA A 80 -35.29 2.62 10.69
CA ALA A 80 -36.62 2.55 11.31
C ALA A 80 -36.79 1.27 12.15
N ASN A 81 -36.23 0.15 11.68
CA ASN A 81 -36.25 -1.13 12.39
C ASN A 81 -35.20 -1.26 13.51
N GLY A 82 -34.35 -0.24 13.73
CA GLY A 82 -33.27 -0.27 14.73
C GLY A 82 -32.04 -1.09 14.34
N ASN A 83 -31.99 -1.61 13.11
CA ASN A 83 -30.88 -2.40 12.57
C ASN A 83 -29.65 -1.53 12.25
N VAL A 84 -29.82 -0.21 12.12
CA VAL A 84 -28.74 0.77 11.98
C VAL A 84 -28.97 1.92 12.95
N CYS A 85 -28.02 2.18 13.85
CA CYS A 85 -28.10 3.33 14.75
C CYS A 85 -27.69 4.62 14.05
N ALA A 86 -28.00 5.79 14.64
CA ALA A 86 -27.67 7.10 14.09
C ALA A 86 -26.16 7.26 13.74
N ILE A 87 -25.26 6.79 14.60
CA ILE A 87 -23.80 6.88 14.38
C ILE A 87 -23.38 6.04 13.17
N CYS A 88 -23.95 4.84 13.00
CA CYS A 88 -23.64 4.01 11.85
C CYS A 88 -24.30 4.54 10.58
N ALA A 89 -25.48 5.13 10.68
CA ALA A 89 -26.21 5.71 9.56
C ALA A 89 -25.36 6.76 8.83
N GLU A 90 -24.56 7.56 9.54
CA GLU A 90 -23.61 8.51 8.93
C GLU A 90 -22.66 7.82 7.94
N LYS A 91 -22.11 6.65 8.31
CA LYS A 91 -21.18 5.90 7.44
C LYS A 91 -21.88 5.26 6.24
N TYR A 92 -23.13 4.84 6.40
CA TYR A 92 -23.93 4.30 5.30
C TYR A 92 -24.36 5.40 4.31
N ASN A 93 -24.77 6.57 4.82
CA ASN A 93 -25.06 7.73 4.00
C ASN A 93 -23.82 8.23 3.25
N ASP A 94 -22.67 8.32 3.93
CA ASP A 94 -21.39 8.63 3.30
C ASP A 94 -21.01 7.57 2.23
N PHE A 95 -21.35 6.30 2.42
CA PHE A 95 -21.19 5.31 1.34
C PHE A 95 -22.09 5.59 0.13
N LEU A 96 -23.39 5.81 0.34
CA LEU A 96 -24.31 6.14 -0.77
C LEU A 96 -23.89 7.41 -1.50
N GLN A 97 -23.32 8.39 -0.79
CA GLN A 97 -22.86 9.64 -1.40
C GLN A 97 -21.68 9.44 -2.35
N TYR A 98 -20.70 8.58 -2.01
CA TYR A 98 -19.44 8.51 -2.75
C TYR A 98 -19.23 7.20 -3.54
N ALA A 99 -19.99 6.13 -3.28
CA ALA A 99 -19.69 4.82 -3.86
C ALA A 99 -19.74 4.81 -5.39
N GLN A 100 -20.78 5.41 -6.00
CA GLN A 100 -20.88 5.54 -7.46
C GLN A 100 -19.71 6.37 -8.03
N MET A 101 -19.42 7.52 -7.43
CA MET A 101 -18.30 8.39 -7.85
C MET A 101 -16.94 7.66 -7.80
N ILE A 102 -16.70 6.88 -6.74
CA ILE A 102 -15.48 6.09 -6.57
C ILE A 102 -15.40 4.97 -7.63
N HIS A 103 -16.52 4.34 -7.96
CA HIS A 103 -16.57 3.29 -8.98
C HIS A 103 -16.35 3.88 -10.38
N GLU A 104 -17.07 4.95 -10.73
CA GLU A 104 -16.90 5.67 -11.99
C GLU A 104 -15.49 6.23 -12.16
N ALA A 105 -14.86 6.73 -11.09
CA ALA A 105 -13.49 7.21 -11.16
C ALA A 105 -12.48 6.10 -11.48
N GLN A 106 -12.77 4.83 -11.16
CA GLN A 106 -11.91 3.70 -11.48
C GLN A 106 -12.24 3.04 -12.82
N PHE A 107 -13.51 3.00 -13.21
CA PHE A 107 -13.97 2.16 -14.34
C PHE A 107 -14.72 2.93 -15.42
N GLY A 108 -15.04 4.21 -15.21
CA GLY A 108 -15.84 5.02 -16.14
C GLY A 108 -15.05 5.60 -17.32
N GLN A 109 -13.72 5.52 -17.31
CA GLN A 109 -12.88 5.97 -18.42
C GLN A 109 -12.45 4.80 -19.31
N ALA A 110 -12.28 5.09 -20.60
CA ALA A 110 -11.72 4.14 -21.55
C ALA A 110 -10.23 3.89 -21.22
N PRO A 111 -9.81 2.62 -21.07
CA PRO A 111 -8.40 2.28 -20.86
C PRO A 111 -7.48 2.79 -21.96
N ILE A 112 -6.23 3.13 -21.60
CA ILE A 112 -5.22 3.47 -22.60
C ILE A 112 -4.86 2.23 -23.44
N LEU A 113 -4.66 2.44 -24.74
CA LEU A 113 -4.26 1.39 -25.66
C LEU A 113 -2.73 1.23 -25.62
N ILE A 114 -2.29 0.11 -25.07
CA ILE A 114 -0.87 -0.25 -24.99
C ILE A 114 -0.63 -1.66 -25.50
N GLN A 115 0.54 -1.86 -26.11
CA GLN A 115 1.00 -3.19 -26.44
C GLN A 115 1.51 -3.87 -25.16
N ARG A 116 0.74 -4.81 -24.61
CA ARG A 116 1.12 -5.55 -23.41
C ARG A 116 2.48 -6.26 -23.61
N GLN A 117 3.27 -6.30 -22.55
CA GLN A 117 4.61 -6.91 -22.45
C GLN A 117 5.71 -6.16 -23.21
N ARG A 118 5.41 -5.03 -23.85
CA ARG A 118 6.41 -4.17 -24.47
C ARG A 118 7.18 -3.39 -23.40
N ARG A 119 8.51 -3.51 -23.40
CA ARG A 119 9.38 -2.68 -22.56
C ARG A 119 9.53 -1.27 -23.13
N CYS A 120 9.67 -0.30 -22.25
CA CYS A 120 9.94 1.09 -22.62
C CYS A 120 11.34 1.20 -23.26
N LYS A 121 11.43 1.82 -24.44
CA LYS A 121 12.72 2.03 -25.14
C LYS A 121 13.52 3.21 -24.58
N LYS A 122 12.86 4.14 -23.87
CA LYS A 122 13.48 5.37 -23.35
C LYS A 122 14.22 5.17 -22.02
N GLY A 123 14.02 4.03 -21.35
CA GLY A 123 14.63 3.72 -20.07
C GLY A 123 13.71 2.89 -19.17
N LEU A 124 14.15 2.71 -17.93
CA LEU A 124 13.45 1.93 -16.91
C LEU A 124 12.29 2.73 -16.32
N ILE A 125 11.14 2.10 -16.13
CA ILE A 125 10.04 2.64 -15.31
C ILE A 125 10.25 2.17 -13.88
N ALA A 126 10.53 3.10 -12.97
CA ALA A 126 10.77 2.80 -11.57
C ALA A 126 9.51 2.96 -10.72
N LEU A 127 9.28 2.02 -9.79
CA LEU A 127 8.26 2.06 -8.76
C LEU A 127 8.93 2.18 -7.38
N ALA A 128 8.73 3.30 -6.71
CA ALA A 128 9.21 3.54 -5.35
C ALA A 128 8.06 3.41 -4.34
N LEU A 129 8.21 2.53 -3.35
CA LEU A 129 7.18 2.19 -2.37
C LEU A 129 7.66 2.53 -0.95
N ASP A 130 6.91 3.40 -0.28
CA ASP A 130 7.25 3.86 1.07
C ASP A 130 7.03 2.78 2.15
N GLY A 131 7.74 2.94 3.27
CA GLY A 131 7.48 2.21 4.51
C GLY A 131 6.23 2.73 5.26
N GLY A 132 5.68 1.91 6.17
CA GLY A 132 4.46 2.30 6.89
C GLY A 132 3.64 1.21 7.60
N GLY A 133 4.14 -0.02 7.73
CA GLY A 133 3.41 -1.13 8.35
C GLY A 133 2.08 -1.44 7.63
N MET A 134 0.99 -1.59 8.39
CA MET A 134 -0.35 -1.89 7.86
C MET A 134 -0.95 -0.77 7.01
N ARG A 135 -0.39 0.45 7.07
CA ARG A 135 -0.73 1.49 6.10
C ARG A 135 -0.28 1.15 4.68
N GLY A 136 0.49 0.07 4.46
CA GLY A 136 0.73 -0.47 3.12
C GLY A 136 -0.54 -0.77 2.33
N LEU A 137 -1.68 -1.00 2.99
CA LEU A 137 -3.01 -1.08 2.34
C LEU A 137 -3.37 0.20 1.56
N VAL A 138 -2.90 1.38 2.00
CA VAL A 138 -3.05 2.64 1.26
C VAL A 138 -2.30 2.56 -0.06
N SER A 139 -1.07 2.03 -0.07
CA SER A 139 -0.27 1.85 -1.29
C SER A 139 -0.92 0.85 -2.24
N VAL A 140 -1.40 -0.29 -1.72
CA VAL A 140 -2.13 -1.31 -2.49
C VAL A 140 -3.36 -0.69 -3.16
N VAL A 141 -4.20 0.00 -2.40
CA VAL A 141 -5.43 0.61 -2.92
C VAL A 141 -5.14 1.75 -3.90
N SER A 142 -4.09 2.53 -3.67
CA SER A 142 -3.67 3.59 -4.59
C SER A 142 -3.22 3.02 -5.94
N LEU A 143 -2.44 1.94 -5.92
CA LEU A 143 -2.05 1.22 -7.14
C LEU A 143 -3.25 0.55 -7.82
N LEU A 144 -4.17 -0.04 -7.04
CA LEU A 144 -5.38 -0.69 -7.56
C LEU A 144 -6.27 0.31 -8.28
N PHE A 145 -6.53 1.46 -7.65
CA PHE A 145 -7.29 2.56 -8.22
C PHE A 145 -6.63 3.07 -9.51
N ALA A 146 -5.33 3.37 -9.45
CA ALA A 146 -4.60 3.89 -10.60
C ALA A 146 -4.57 2.91 -11.77
N SER A 147 -4.33 1.62 -11.48
CA SER A 147 -4.30 0.58 -12.51
C SER A 147 -5.65 0.42 -13.18
N ARG A 148 -6.74 0.33 -12.41
CA ARG A 148 -8.10 0.20 -12.95
C ARG A 148 -8.49 1.39 -13.82
N ARG A 149 -8.17 2.61 -13.36
CA ARG A 149 -8.46 3.83 -14.12
C ARG A 149 -7.68 3.93 -15.42
N ILE A 150 -6.41 3.54 -15.42
CA ILE A 150 -5.52 3.67 -16.58
C ILE A 150 -5.72 2.52 -17.57
N PHE A 151 -5.82 1.28 -17.08
CA PHE A 151 -5.76 0.06 -17.90
C PHE A 151 -7.07 -0.73 -17.93
N GLY A 152 -8.06 -0.38 -17.10
CA GLY A 152 -9.28 -1.16 -16.90
C GLY A 152 -9.10 -2.42 -16.05
N ASP A 153 -7.87 -2.71 -15.64
CA ASP A 153 -7.49 -3.92 -14.89
C ASP A 153 -6.27 -3.66 -13.99
N GLU A 154 -5.59 -4.71 -13.53
CA GLU A 154 -4.48 -4.65 -12.57
C GLU A 154 -3.10 -4.69 -13.25
N TYR A 155 -2.96 -4.17 -14.48
CA TYR A 155 -1.74 -4.25 -15.28
C TYR A 155 -0.58 -3.32 -14.88
N LEU A 156 -0.80 -2.30 -14.04
CA LEU A 156 0.24 -1.31 -13.69
C LEU A 156 1.55 -1.95 -13.14
N PRO A 157 1.54 -2.95 -12.24
CA PRO A 157 2.77 -3.58 -11.77
C PRO A 157 3.58 -4.27 -12.88
N ASN A 158 2.94 -4.68 -13.99
CA ASN A 158 3.61 -5.37 -15.09
C ASN A 158 4.56 -4.47 -15.87
N ILE A 159 4.29 -3.17 -15.95
CA ILE A 159 5.11 -2.19 -16.69
C ILE A 159 6.35 -1.70 -15.92
N VAL A 160 6.45 -2.02 -14.62
CA VAL A 160 7.57 -1.61 -13.78
C VAL A 160 8.81 -2.43 -14.13
N ASP A 161 9.93 -1.77 -14.37
CA ASP A 161 11.24 -2.41 -14.63
C ASP A 161 12.14 -2.42 -13.39
N TRP A 162 11.94 -1.44 -12.49
CA TRP A 162 12.75 -1.28 -11.28
C TRP A 162 11.87 -1.01 -10.07
N MET A 163 11.81 -1.96 -9.14
CA MET A 163 11.11 -1.81 -7.87
C MET A 163 12.10 -1.42 -6.76
N VAL A 164 11.77 -0.35 -6.03
CA VAL A 164 12.46 0.08 -4.82
C VAL A 164 11.44 0.16 -3.69
N GLY A 165 11.65 -0.56 -2.59
CA GLY A 165 10.66 -0.61 -1.52
C GLY A 165 11.28 -0.71 -0.13
N THR A 166 10.79 0.09 0.80
CA THR A 166 11.24 0.09 2.21
C THR A 166 10.18 -0.52 3.12
N SER A 167 10.58 -1.40 4.06
CA SER A 167 9.67 -1.97 5.07
C SER A 167 8.45 -2.60 4.39
N THR A 168 7.23 -2.17 4.74
CA THR A 168 6.01 -2.61 4.03
C THR A 168 6.07 -2.41 2.51
N GLY A 169 6.72 -1.36 2.01
CA GLY A 169 6.96 -1.16 0.58
C GLY A 169 7.81 -2.27 -0.05
N SER A 170 8.74 -2.86 0.71
CA SER A 170 9.51 -4.05 0.26
C SER A 170 8.61 -5.28 0.15
N MET A 171 7.71 -5.50 1.13
CA MET A 171 6.73 -6.60 1.10
C MET A 171 5.79 -6.48 -0.11
N LEU A 172 5.18 -5.32 -0.31
CA LEU A 172 4.32 -5.04 -1.47
C LEU A 172 5.09 -5.21 -2.77
N GLY A 173 6.26 -4.58 -2.88
CA GLY A 173 7.09 -4.63 -4.07
C GLY A 173 7.50 -6.05 -4.45
N LEU A 174 8.04 -6.82 -3.50
CA LEU A 174 8.46 -8.21 -3.74
C LEU A 174 7.27 -9.13 -4.07
N SER A 175 6.10 -8.90 -3.46
CA SER A 175 4.87 -9.61 -3.81
C SER A 175 4.46 -9.38 -5.27
N LEU A 176 4.50 -8.13 -5.73
CA LEU A 176 4.24 -7.78 -7.12
C LEU A 176 5.28 -8.35 -8.08
N MET A 177 6.56 -8.37 -7.69
CA MET A 177 7.65 -8.91 -8.51
C MET A 177 7.65 -10.45 -8.57
N LYS A 178 7.10 -11.11 -7.56
CA LYS A 178 6.75 -12.53 -7.56
C LYS A 178 5.60 -12.85 -8.54
N GLY A 179 4.79 -11.85 -8.89
CA GLY A 179 3.70 -11.97 -9.86
C GLY A 179 2.29 -11.95 -9.25
N LEU A 180 2.14 -11.57 -7.97
CA LEU A 180 0.83 -11.37 -7.37
C LEU A 180 0.14 -10.16 -8.01
N THR A 181 -1.16 -10.29 -8.19
CA THR A 181 -2.06 -9.18 -8.54
C THR A 181 -2.20 -8.20 -7.37
N LEU A 182 -2.74 -7.01 -7.63
CA LEU A 182 -2.98 -6.00 -6.58
C LEU A 182 -4.09 -6.47 -5.64
N THR A 183 -5.10 -7.18 -6.16
CA THR A 183 -6.15 -7.80 -5.36
C THR A 183 -5.61 -8.95 -4.48
N GLU A 184 -4.75 -9.82 -5.00
CA GLU A 184 -4.08 -10.84 -4.17
C GLU A 184 -3.21 -10.20 -3.10
N THR A 185 -2.52 -9.11 -3.43
CA THR A 185 -1.72 -8.37 -2.45
C THR A 185 -2.60 -7.68 -1.39
N PHE A 186 -3.79 -7.19 -1.75
CA PHE A 186 -4.77 -6.70 -0.78
C PHE A 186 -5.15 -7.80 0.22
N PHE A 187 -5.47 -9.00 -0.28
CA PHE A 187 -5.82 -10.13 0.59
C PHE A 187 -4.65 -10.57 1.46
N LEU A 188 -3.44 -10.59 0.90
CA LEU A 188 -2.22 -10.89 1.64
C LEU A 188 -2.09 -9.95 2.85
N TYR A 189 -2.16 -8.63 2.64
CA TYR A 189 -2.14 -7.66 3.73
C TYR A 189 -3.29 -7.84 4.73
N TRP A 190 -4.49 -8.14 4.22
CA TRP A 190 -5.67 -8.33 5.06
C TRP A 190 -5.53 -9.52 6.01
N ASP A 191 -4.90 -10.61 5.58
CA ASP A 191 -4.65 -11.78 6.42
C ASP A 191 -3.47 -11.55 7.37
N MET A 192 -2.36 -11.01 6.84
CA MET A 192 -1.11 -10.76 7.56
C MET A 192 -1.30 -9.92 8.82
N LYS A 193 -2.23 -8.98 8.82
CA LYS A 193 -2.48 -8.10 9.97
C LYS A 193 -2.79 -8.88 11.25
N ASN A 194 -3.53 -9.99 11.13
CA ASN A 194 -3.95 -10.82 12.27
C ASN A 194 -2.90 -11.87 12.62
N GLU A 195 -2.03 -12.23 11.67
CA GLU A 195 -0.93 -13.18 11.90
C GLU A 195 0.27 -12.48 12.57
N ILE A 196 0.68 -11.31 12.09
CA ILE A 196 1.91 -10.64 12.52
C ILE A 196 1.71 -9.84 13.81
N PHE A 197 0.70 -8.97 13.84
CA PHE A 197 0.54 -7.99 14.92
C PHE A 197 -0.34 -8.55 16.03
N LEU A 198 0.19 -8.59 17.24
CA LEU A 198 -0.53 -9.03 18.42
C LEU A 198 -1.15 -7.83 19.14
N ASP A 199 -2.40 -7.96 19.57
CA ASP A 199 -3.07 -6.89 20.31
C ASP A 199 -2.39 -6.65 21.67
N GLY A 200 -1.98 -5.40 21.95
CA GLY A 200 -1.26 -5.06 23.16
C GLY A 200 -0.72 -3.62 23.23
N SER A 201 -0.39 -3.17 24.44
CA SER A 201 0.21 -1.85 24.67
C SER A 201 1.72 -1.86 24.39
N THR A 202 2.29 -0.70 24.05
CA THR A 202 3.74 -0.52 23.83
C THR A 202 4.58 -0.98 25.04
N VAL A 203 4.04 -0.85 26.26
CA VAL A 203 4.69 -1.32 27.49
C VAL A 203 4.69 -2.86 27.58
N LYS A 204 3.56 -3.52 27.26
CA LYS A 204 3.53 -5.00 27.16
C LYS A 204 4.42 -5.51 26.03
N ARG A 205 4.65 -4.69 25.01
CA ARG A 205 5.53 -5.01 23.88
C ARG A 205 7.00 -4.99 24.28
N LEU A 206 7.44 -3.96 25.02
CA LEU A 206 8.84 -3.80 25.43
C LEU A 206 9.26 -4.67 26.63
N PHE A 207 8.33 -4.95 27.56
CA PHE A 207 8.63 -5.65 28.82
C PHE A 207 8.09 -7.08 28.89
N GLY A 208 7.70 -7.67 27.76
CA GLY A 208 7.22 -9.06 27.67
C GLY A 208 7.61 -9.72 26.35
N ASN A 209 7.25 -10.99 26.18
CA ASN A 209 7.68 -11.84 25.03
C ASN A 209 6.96 -11.50 23.70
N MET A 210 6.37 -10.32 23.59
CA MET A 210 5.57 -9.93 22.42
C MET A 210 6.46 -9.72 21.20
N VAL A 211 7.62 -9.06 21.37
CA VAL A 211 8.58 -8.87 20.26
C VAL A 211 9.09 -10.22 19.75
N ASP A 212 9.35 -11.18 20.63
CA ASP A 212 9.76 -12.54 20.24
C ASP A 212 8.68 -13.23 19.41
N ARG A 213 7.42 -13.16 19.86
CA ARG A 213 6.28 -13.78 19.17
C ARG A 213 5.99 -13.12 17.83
N GLN A 214 5.94 -11.79 17.78
CA GLN A 214 5.71 -11.05 16.52
C GLN A 214 6.84 -11.29 15.53
N THR A 215 8.09 -11.40 16.01
CA THR A 215 9.23 -11.75 15.16
C THR A 215 9.05 -13.11 14.50
N ARG A 216 8.71 -14.15 15.28
CA ARG A 216 8.43 -15.49 14.73
C ARG A 216 7.24 -15.47 13.77
N ASN A 217 6.15 -14.80 14.13
CA ASN A 217 4.98 -14.69 13.27
C ASN A 217 5.31 -14.01 11.92
N MET A 218 6.13 -12.95 11.94
CA MET A 218 6.61 -12.28 10.73
C MET A 218 7.44 -13.25 9.86
N GLU A 219 8.32 -14.03 10.48
CA GLU A 219 9.15 -15.02 9.78
C GLU A 219 8.29 -16.14 9.16
N ASP A 220 7.30 -16.65 9.88
CA ASP A 220 6.35 -17.66 9.39
C ASP A 220 5.54 -17.13 8.21
N VAL A 221 5.03 -15.90 8.31
CA VAL A 221 4.32 -15.24 7.22
C VAL A 221 5.23 -15.05 6.02
N LEU A 222 6.44 -14.55 6.22
CA LEU A 222 7.40 -14.35 5.15
C LEU A 222 7.80 -15.65 4.46
N LEU A 223 7.94 -16.74 5.20
CA LEU A 223 8.20 -18.07 4.65
C LEU A 223 7.04 -18.56 3.77
N LYS A 224 5.78 -18.33 4.20
CA LYS A 224 4.60 -18.65 3.38
C LYS A 224 4.53 -17.77 2.12
N CYS A 225 4.86 -16.49 2.24
CA CYS A 225 4.81 -15.52 1.14
C CYS A 225 5.92 -15.75 0.12
N PHE A 226 7.13 -15.99 0.61
CA PHE A 226 8.35 -16.12 -0.16
C PHE A 226 9.13 -17.38 0.27
N PRO A 227 8.68 -18.56 -0.21
CA PRO A 227 9.48 -19.77 -0.14
C PRO A 227 10.88 -19.61 -0.78
N ASP A 228 11.78 -20.54 -0.49
CA ASP A 228 13.22 -20.43 -0.76
C ASP A 228 13.59 -20.31 -2.25
N GLU A 229 12.67 -20.65 -3.17
CA GLU A 229 12.87 -20.44 -4.61
C GLU A 229 12.80 -18.96 -5.05
N PHE A 230 12.25 -18.08 -4.21
CA PHE A 230 12.15 -16.65 -4.52
C PHE A 230 13.40 -15.91 -4.06
N THR A 231 14.36 -15.78 -5.00
CA THR A 231 15.63 -15.11 -4.79
C THR A 231 15.74 -13.85 -5.64
N PHE A 232 16.63 -12.94 -5.26
CA PHE A 232 16.88 -11.70 -5.98
C PHE A 232 17.35 -11.97 -7.41
N LEU A 233 18.24 -12.94 -7.61
CA LEU A 233 18.74 -13.29 -8.93
C LEU A 233 17.72 -14.06 -9.79
N SER A 234 16.68 -14.67 -9.19
CA SER A 234 15.59 -15.29 -9.98
C SER A 234 14.60 -14.27 -10.57
N CYS A 235 14.63 -13.02 -10.10
CA CYS A 235 13.78 -11.95 -10.61
C CYS A 235 14.40 -11.25 -11.83
N SER A 236 13.64 -11.14 -12.92
CA SER A 236 14.07 -10.47 -14.16
C SER A 236 14.00 -8.92 -14.10
N LYS A 237 13.33 -8.37 -13.10
CA LYS A 237 13.18 -6.92 -12.87
C LYS A 237 14.20 -6.46 -11.83
N ARG A 238 14.62 -5.21 -11.88
CA ARG A 238 15.54 -4.66 -10.87
C ARG A 238 14.85 -4.54 -9.53
N LEU A 239 15.48 -5.04 -8.48
CA LEU A 239 15.00 -4.98 -7.10
C LEU A 239 15.97 -4.19 -6.25
N THR A 240 15.44 -3.31 -5.41
CA THR A 240 16.23 -2.55 -4.42
C THR A 240 15.46 -2.51 -3.12
N VAL A 241 16.01 -3.10 -2.08
CA VAL A 241 15.40 -3.12 -0.75
C VAL A 241 16.42 -2.59 0.26
N PRO A 242 16.21 -1.38 0.83
CA PRO A 242 17.12 -0.81 1.81
C PRO A 242 16.85 -1.36 3.21
N ALA A 243 17.92 -1.47 4.00
CA ALA A 243 17.93 -1.74 5.43
C ALA A 243 19.06 -0.94 6.09
N LEU A 244 19.04 -0.82 7.43
CA LEU A 244 20.13 -0.19 8.17
C LEU A 244 20.98 -1.25 8.87
N ASP A 245 22.26 -1.31 8.54
CA ASP A 245 23.24 -2.16 9.22
C ASP A 245 23.82 -1.44 10.45
N ILE A 246 23.53 -2.01 11.61
CA ILE A 246 23.96 -1.52 12.92
C ILE A 246 25.10 -2.35 13.52
N SER A 247 25.73 -3.24 12.74
CA SER A 247 26.89 -4.02 13.22
C SER A 247 28.12 -3.16 13.57
N THR A 248 28.20 -1.93 13.05
CA THR A 248 29.31 -1.00 13.31
C THR A 248 28.81 0.42 13.58
N THR A 249 29.62 1.22 14.28
CA THR A 249 29.39 2.66 14.47
C THR A 249 30.34 3.46 13.57
N PRO A 250 29.84 4.39 12.73
CA PRO A 250 28.43 4.72 12.50
C PRO A 250 27.69 3.60 11.75
N ALA A 251 26.36 3.52 11.97
CA ALA A 251 25.49 2.63 11.22
C ALA A 251 25.54 2.95 9.72
N LYS A 252 25.36 1.92 8.88
CA LYS A 252 25.54 2.02 7.43
C LYS A 252 24.30 1.56 6.70
N LEU A 253 23.96 2.26 5.61
CA LEU A 253 22.93 1.79 4.69
C LEU A 253 23.36 0.45 4.05
N HIS A 254 22.52 -0.56 4.19
CA HIS A 254 22.61 -1.81 3.45
C HIS A 254 21.53 -1.83 2.36
N VAL A 255 21.89 -2.28 1.16
CA VAL A 255 20.95 -2.36 0.02
C VAL A 255 21.02 -3.77 -0.55
N PHE A 256 19.90 -4.49 -0.44
CA PHE A 256 19.70 -5.73 -1.18
C PHE A 256 19.32 -5.39 -2.62
N ARG A 257 19.99 -6.02 -3.59
CA ARG A 257 19.77 -5.78 -5.02
C ARG A 257 20.23 -6.93 -5.89
N ASN A 258 19.65 -7.02 -7.09
CA ASN A 258 19.95 -8.03 -8.10
C ASN A 258 20.63 -7.46 -9.36
N TYR A 259 21.18 -6.26 -9.26
CA TYR A 259 21.97 -5.64 -10.31
C TYR A 259 23.32 -5.17 -9.76
N SER A 260 24.31 -5.15 -10.63
CA SER A 260 25.63 -4.67 -10.27
C SER A 260 25.65 -3.14 -10.22
N VAL A 261 26.23 -2.61 -9.15
CA VAL A 261 26.61 -1.20 -9.07
C VAL A 261 28.11 -1.02 -9.22
N ASN A 262 28.93 -2.07 -9.05
CA ASN A 262 30.40 -2.04 -9.13
C ASN A 262 30.89 -3.24 -9.96
N THR A 263 31.84 -3.03 -10.87
CA THR A 263 32.39 -4.07 -11.76
C THR A 263 33.00 -5.28 -11.04
N GLU A 264 33.41 -5.13 -9.78
CA GLU A 264 34.19 -6.13 -9.03
C GLU A 264 33.40 -6.87 -7.93
N SER A 265 32.15 -6.47 -7.63
CA SER A 265 31.39 -7.11 -6.55
C SER A 265 30.60 -8.31 -7.07
N LEU A 266 30.94 -9.52 -6.63
CA LEU A 266 30.08 -10.69 -6.73
C LEU A 266 28.72 -10.36 -6.08
N MET A 267 27.64 -10.53 -6.85
CA MET A 267 26.29 -10.42 -6.29
C MET A 267 25.99 -11.67 -5.47
N GLU A 268 25.77 -11.45 -4.17
CA GLU A 268 25.24 -12.47 -3.29
C GLU A 268 23.75 -12.65 -3.59
N ASP A 269 23.34 -13.87 -3.93
CA ASP A 269 21.92 -14.15 -4.12
C ASP A 269 21.23 -14.14 -2.76
N THR A 270 20.20 -13.31 -2.65
CA THR A 270 19.47 -13.08 -1.39
C THR A 270 18.04 -13.58 -1.55
N LEU A 271 17.49 -14.20 -0.51
CA LEU A 271 16.07 -14.59 -0.51
C LEU A 271 15.17 -13.36 -0.35
N PHE A 272 14.01 -13.36 -1.02
CA PHE A 272 12.99 -12.32 -0.87
C PHE A 272 12.59 -12.15 0.60
N ARG A 273 12.42 -13.26 1.33
CA ARG A 273 12.06 -13.23 2.76
C ARG A 273 13.10 -12.51 3.62
N ASP A 274 14.38 -12.68 3.35
CA ASP A 274 15.45 -12.11 4.18
C ASP A 274 15.55 -10.60 3.97
N ALA A 275 15.47 -10.16 2.72
CA ALA A 275 15.42 -8.73 2.39
C ALA A 275 14.17 -8.05 3.00
N ALA A 276 12.99 -8.68 2.86
CA ALA A 276 11.75 -8.16 3.45
C ALA A 276 11.79 -8.14 4.98
N ARG A 277 12.35 -9.19 5.61
CA ARG A 277 12.50 -9.31 7.06
C ARG A 277 13.43 -8.24 7.62
N ALA A 278 14.56 -8.01 6.97
CA ALA A 278 15.54 -7.00 7.33
C ALA A 278 14.95 -5.58 7.17
N SER A 279 14.36 -5.29 6.01
CA SER A 279 13.81 -3.97 5.71
C SER A 279 12.60 -3.61 6.60
N SER A 280 11.88 -4.61 7.13
CA SER A 280 10.71 -4.41 8.00
C SER A 280 10.99 -4.61 9.50
N ALA A 281 12.26 -4.76 9.89
CA ALA A 281 12.67 -5.03 11.28
C ALA A 281 12.58 -3.77 12.17
N ALA A 282 11.38 -3.21 12.32
CA ALA A 282 11.14 -1.98 13.05
C ALA A 282 11.47 -2.18 14.55
N PRO A 283 12.40 -1.39 15.13
CA PRO A 283 12.70 -1.46 16.55
C PRO A 283 11.43 -1.26 17.39
N THR A 284 11.38 -1.96 18.51
CA THR A 284 10.20 -2.11 19.38
C THR A 284 9.09 -3.02 18.85
N TYR A 285 9.07 -3.39 17.56
CA TYR A 285 8.10 -4.34 16.99
C TYR A 285 8.69 -5.72 16.75
N PHE A 286 9.89 -5.75 16.17
CA PHE A 286 10.59 -6.96 15.77
C PHE A 286 12.05 -6.89 16.21
N HIS A 287 12.67 -8.06 16.40
CA HIS A 287 14.12 -8.14 16.58
C HIS A 287 14.86 -7.77 15.30
N PRO A 288 16.10 -7.25 15.40
CA PRO A 288 16.98 -7.13 14.24
C PRO A 288 17.11 -8.45 13.49
N HIS A 289 17.24 -8.38 12.16
CA HIS A 289 17.51 -9.56 11.33
C HIS A 289 19.02 -9.74 11.19
N ILE A 290 19.53 -10.92 11.55
CA ILE A 290 20.96 -11.22 11.51
C ILE A 290 21.23 -12.13 10.31
N ILE A 291 22.01 -11.64 9.35
CA ILE A 291 22.36 -12.39 8.12
C ILE A 291 23.75 -11.99 7.65
N ASN A 292 24.57 -12.98 7.28
CA ASN A 292 25.92 -12.81 6.72
C ASN A 292 26.80 -11.83 7.55
N GLY A 293 26.77 -11.98 8.88
CA GLY A 293 27.53 -11.13 9.82
C GLY A 293 26.98 -9.71 10.01
N LYS A 294 25.87 -9.35 9.37
CA LYS A 294 25.21 -8.04 9.50
C LYS A 294 24.06 -8.12 10.49
N THR A 295 23.85 -7.04 11.23
CA THR A 295 22.71 -6.86 12.13
C THR A 295 21.84 -5.78 11.53
N LEU A 296 20.74 -6.17 10.90
CA LEU A 296 19.92 -5.29 10.08
C LEU A 296 18.63 -4.89 10.80
N VAL A 297 18.31 -3.60 10.76
CA VAL A 297 17.04 -3.02 11.22
C VAL A 297 16.31 -2.31 10.08
N ASP A 298 15.06 -1.93 10.33
CA ASP A 298 14.15 -1.36 9.33
C ASP A 298 14.78 -0.23 8.50
N GLY A 299 14.57 -0.27 7.18
CA GLY A 299 15.12 0.71 6.24
C GLY A 299 14.54 2.12 6.41
N SER A 300 13.39 2.27 7.06
CA SER A 300 12.75 3.56 7.32
C SER A 300 13.60 4.51 8.17
N PHE A 301 14.59 4.00 8.92
CA PHE A 301 15.55 4.85 9.65
C PHE A 301 16.42 5.71 8.73
N VAL A 302 16.61 5.29 7.49
CA VAL A 302 17.49 5.95 6.52
C VAL A 302 16.80 6.34 5.22
N ALA A 303 15.69 5.69 4.88
CA ALA A 303 14.98 5.91 3.63
C ALA A 303 13.54 5.39 3.71
N ASN A 304 12.66 6.10 4.43
CA ASN A 304 11.25 5.71 4.47
C ASN A 304 10.55 5.96 3.13
N CYS A 305 10.90 7.04 2.45
CA CYS A 305 10.58 7.26 1.03
C CYS A 305 11.84 7.00 0.19
N PRO A 306 12.01 5.80 -0.42
CA PRO A 306 13.31 5.36 -0.93
C PRO A 306 13.72 5.96 -2.28
N LEU A 307 13.26 7.17 -2.61
CA LEU A 307 13.63 7.89 -3.83
C LEU A 307 15.11 8.29 -3.82
N ASN A 308 15.64 8.68 -2.67
CA ASN A 308 17.07 8.95 -2.49
C ASN A 308 17.92 7.70 -2.77
N ILE A 309 17.45 6.52 -2.36
CA ILE A 309 18.10 5.24 -2.63
C ILE A 309 18.04 4.90 -4.11
N LEU A 310 16.87 5.05 -4.75
CA LEU A 310 16.72 4.87 -6.20
C LEU A 310 17.74 5.72 -6.98
N PHE A 311 17.84 7.01 -6.66
CA PHE A 311 18.77 7.91 -7.35
C PHE A 311 20.23 7.60 -7.07
N LYS A 312 20.56 7.23 -5.82
CA LYS A 312 21.91 6.79 -5.46
C LYS A 312 22.33 5.57 -6.28
N GLU A 313 21.48 4.56 -6.35
CA GLU A 313 21.74 3.32 -7.09
C GLU A 313 21.81 3.58 -8.60
N PHE A 314 20.92 4.42 -9.13
CA PHE A 314 20.94 4.88 -10.52
C PHE A 314 22.27 5.54 -10.89
N ASP A 315 22.74 6.47 -10.05
CA ASP A 315 24.00 7.17 -10.26
C ASP A 315 25.21 6.23 -10.17
N GLN A 316 25.19 5.29 -9.24
CA GLN A 316 26.27 4.31 -9.09
C GLN A 316 26.37 3.40 -10.32
N CYS A 317 25.24 2.89 -10.83
CA CYS A 317 25.22 2.11 -12.06
C CYS A 317 25.83 2.89 -13.24
N ASN A 318 25.44 4.16 -13.42
CA ASN A 318 25.91 4.99 -14.53
C ASN A 318 27.39 5.38 -14.41
N ARG A 319 27.89 5.63 -13.20
CA ARG A 319 29.32 5.91 -12.98
C ARG A 319 30.20 4.71 -13.31
N ASN A 320 29.69 3.50 -13.09
CA ASN A 320 30.44 2.26 -13.25
C ASN A 320 30.13 1.53 -14.56
N GLY A 321 29.71 2.28 -15.59
CA GLY A 321 29.61 1.81 -16.98
C GLY A 321 28.34 1.05 -17.34
N SER A 322 27.42 0.82 -16.40
CA SER A 322 26.08 0.30 -16.70
C SER A 322 25.19 1.46 -17.15
N THR A 323 25.31 1.89 -18.42
CA THR A 323 24.51 2.99 -18.98
C THR A 323 23.02 2.66 -18.90
N ILE A 324 22.33 3.24 -17.92
CA ILE A 324 20.89 3.11 -17.71
C ILE A 324 20.23 4.50 -17.68
N SER A 325 19.00 4.57 -18.17
CA SER A 325 18.15 5.75 -18.10
C SER A 325 16.86 5.44 -17.32
N LEU A 326 16.27 6.46 -16.70
CA LEU A 326 14.95 6.39 -16.07
C LEU A 326 13.94 7.05 -17.00
N ALA A 327 12.95 6.27 -17.46
CA ALA A 327 11.89 6.78 -18.34
C ALA A 327 10.76 7.44 -17.56
N ALA A 328 10.47 6.95 -16.35
CA ALA A 328 9.53 7.54 -15.42
C ALA A 328 9.74 7.00 -14.01
N ILE A 329 9.29 7.75 -13.00
CA ILE A 329 9.25 7.33 -11.61
C ILE A 329 7.81 7.44 -11.11
N ILE A 330 7.29 6.32 -10.62
CA ILE A 330 6.02 6.21 -9.90
C ILE A 330 6.35 6.03 -8.44
N SER A 331 5.97 6.97 -7.58
CA SER A 331 6.17 6.89 -6.14
C SER A 331 4.83 6.72 -5.44
N VAL A 332 4.72 5.76 -4.52
CA VAL A 332 3.47 5.48 -3.79
C VAL A 332 3.70 5.47 -2.28
N GLY A 333 2.92 6.31 -1.61
CA GLY A 333 2.99 6.52 -0.17
C GLY A 333 2.00 5.71 0.62
N THR A 334 2.30 5.46 1.88
CA THR A 334 1.37 4.84 2.83
C THR A 334 0.44 5.86 3.51
N GLY A 335 0.27 7.04 2.90
CA GLY A 335 -0.59 8.11 3.37
C GLY A 335 0.05 9.09 4.36
N GLU A 336 -0.43 10.33 4.31
CA GLU A 336 0.05 11.48 5.07
C GLU A 336 -0.97 11.91 6.13
N PRO A 337 -0.55 12.11 7.40
CA PRO A 337 -1.43 12.70 8.40
C PRO A 337 -1.73 14.16 8.08
N LEU A 338 -2.89 14.67 8.48
CA LEU A 338 -3.17 16.11 8.43
C LEU A 338 -2.25 16.85 9.39
N ALA A 339 -1.83 18.06 9.01
CA ALA A 339 -1.09 18.94 9.89
C ALA A 339 -1.96 19.30 11.09
N THR A 340 -1.54 18.87 12.29
CA THR A 340 -2.22 19.19 13.55
C THR A 340 -1.22 19.75 14.55
N ALA A 341 -1.67 20.69 15.39
CA ALA A 341 -0.85 21.22 16.46
C ALA A 341 -0.55 20.13 17.49
N ARG A 342 0.74 19.82 17.71
CA ARG A 342 1.15 18.82 18.69
C ARG A 342 0.97 19.36 20.11
N LYS A 343 0.27 18.60 20.95
CA LYS A 343 0.20 18.85 22.40
C LYS A 343 1.39 18.18 23.10
N TYR A 344 2.59 18.72 22.98
CA TYR A 344 3.76 18.24 23.73
C TYR A 344 3.72 18.81 25.16
N LYS A 345 3.61 17.94 26.16
CA LYS A 345 3.64 18.33 27.58
C LYS A 345 4.87 17.69 28.23
N SER A 346 5.86 18.52 28.56
CA SER A 346 6.99 18.16 29.41
C SER A 346 6.69 18.59 30.85
N GLY A 347 7.07 17.77 31.83
CA GLY A 347 6.88 18.08 33.25
C GLY A 347 7.95 17.42 34.12
N SER A 348 8.14 17.95 35.33
CA SER A 348 9.25 17.59 36.23
C SER A 348 8.98 16.39 37.14
N ASN A 349 7.72 16.02 37.36
CA ASN A 349 7.37 14.87 38.21
C ASN A 349 7.57 13.52 37.48
N ILE A 350 7.71 12.43 38.25
CA ILE A 350 8.03 11.08 37.74
C ILE A 350 7.01 10.62 36.68
N THR A 351 5.73 10.89 36.91
CA THR A 351 4.64 10.56 35.99
C THR A 351 4.74 11.34 34.68
N ALA A 352 5.13 12.62 34.73
CA ALA A 352 5.37 13.46 33.57
C ALA A 352 6.65 13.05 32.83
N LYS A 353 7.72 12.67 33.53
CA LYS A 353 8.94 12.11 32.92
C LYS A 353 8.64 10.80 32.18
N GLY A 354 7.85 9.91 32.77
CA GLY A 354 7.41 8.66 32.13
C GLY A 354 6.56 8.93 30.88
N LYS A 355 5.59 9.85 30.96
CA LYS A 355 4.81 10.30 29.79
C LYS A 355 5.70 10.93 28.71
N ASN A 356 6.71 11.69 29.10
CA ASN A 356 7.63 12.32 28.18
C ASN A 356 8.46 11.30 27.39
N ILE A 357 8.97 10.25 28.05
CA ILE A 357 9.70 9.16 27.37
C ILE A 357 8.81 8.48 26.31
N ILE A 358 7.53 8.24 26.63
CA ILE A 358 6.56 7.66 25.68
C ILE A 358 6.29 8.62 24.52
N HIS A 359 6.16 9.93 24.77
CA HIS A 359 5.97 10.91 23.71
C HIS A 359 7.20 11.02 22.80
N LEU A 360 8.41 11.00 23.36
CA LEU A 360 9.66 11.05 22.59
C LEU A 360 9.84 9.80 21.73
N SER A 361 9.54 8.61 22.25
CA SER A 361 9.61 7.38 21.45
C SER A 361 8.57 7.35 20.33
N SER A 362 7.35 7.83 20.58
CA SER A 362 6.34 8.04 19.53
C SER A 362 6.81 9.04 18.48
N LEU A 363 7.39 10.17 18.89
CA LEU A 363 7.88 11.20 17.98
C LEU A 363 9.02 10.68 17.10
N LEU A 364 9.99 9.94 17.66
CA LEU A 364 11.07 9.34 16.90
C LEU A 364 10.53 8.34 15.88
N LEU A 365 9.60 7.45 16.30
CA LEU A 365 8.97 6.49 15.39
C LEU A 365 8.15 7.20 14.30
N GLU A 366 7.46 8.29 14.62
CA GLU A 366 6.72 9.12 13.66
C GLU A 366 7.65 9.85 12.68
N GLN A 367 8.86 10.23 13.07
CA GLN A 367 9.82 10.84 12.13
C GLN A 367 10.43 9.78 11.21
N VAL A 368 10.74 8.60 11.76
CA VAL A 368 11.29 7.47 11.02
C VAL A 368 10.27 6.91 10.02
N VAL A 369 9.05 6.65 10.46
CA VAL A 369 7.98 6.04 9.64
C VAL A 369 7.03 7.10 9.05
N GLY A 370 7.41 8.38 9.18
CA GLY A 370 6.62 9.53 8.76
C GLY A 370 6.81 9.91 7.30
N HIS A 371 6.09 10.95 6.90
CA HIS A 371 6.25 11.55 5.59
C HIS A 371 7.62 12.25 5.48
N GLU A 372 8.50 11.69 4.66
CA GLU A 372 9.85 12.21 4.41
C GLU A 372 9.82 13.32 3.34
N GLN A 373 9.47 14.54 3.76
CA GLN A 373 9.22 15.66 2.85
C GLN A 373 10.47 16.14 2.10
N SER A 374 11.59 16.32 2.80
CA SER A 374 12.83 16.85 2.19
C SER A 374 13.41 15.92 1.11
N GLY A 375 13.40 14.60 1.38
CA GLY A 375 13.83 13.60 0.41
C GLY A 375 12.93 13.59 -0.84
N LEU A 376 11.61 13.72 -0.66
CA LEU A 376 10.64 13.81 -1.75
C LEU A 376 10.80 15.10 -2.58
N GLU A 377 10.99 16.25 -1.95
CA GLU A 377 11.22 17.54 -2.63
C GLU A 377 12.50 17.49 -3.46
N SER A 378 13.61 17.04 -2.85
CA SER A 378 14.89 16.86 -3.55
C SER A 378 14.77 15.91 -4.76
N ALA A 379 14.00 14.83 -4.61
CA ALA A 379 13.72 13.90 -5.70
C ALA A 379 12.92 14.54 -6.83
N LYS A 380 11.89 15.35 -6.51
CA LYS A 380 11.08 16.08 -7.50
C LYS A 380 11.91 17.11 -8.27
N ASP A 381 12.73 17.90 -7.58
CA ASP A 381 13.58 18.90 -8.20
C ASP A 381 14.59 18.26 -9.15
N ARG A 382 15.16 17.12 -8.74
CA ARG A 382 16.04 16.33 -9.59
C ARG A 382 15.32 15.77 -10.82
N CYS A 383 14.12 15.23 -10.65
CA CYS A 383 13.30 14.74 -11.78
C CYS A 383 13.06 15.87 -12.80
N LEU A 384 12.70 17.06 -12.31
CA LEU A 384 12.49 18.24 -13.15
C LEU A 384 13.77 18.63 -13.89
N ALA A 385 14.91 18.71 -13.19
CA ALA A 385 16.20 19.06 -13.78
C ALA A 385 16.66 18.06 -14.86
N GLN A 386 16.32 16.77 -14.71
CA GLN A 386 16.71 15.70 -15.62
C GLN A 386 15.62 15.35 -16.66
N ASN A 387 14.50 16.08 -16.68
CA ASN A 387 13.32 15.78 -17.50
C ASN A 387 12.82 14.34 -17.33
N ILE A 388 12.85 13.81 -16.11
CA ILE A 388 12.30 12.49 -15.77
C ILE A 388 10.84 12.69 -15.33
N PRO A 389 9.85 12.14 -16.05
CA PRO A 389 8.47 12.14 -15.62
C PRO A 389 8.31 11.52 -14.22
N PHE A 390 7.68 12.28 -13.31
CA PHE A 390 7.49 11.89 -11.91
C PHE A 390 6.02 12.04 -11.50
N VAL A 391 5.47 10.98 -10.89
CA VAL A 391 4.15 10.99 -10.26
C VAL A 391 4.25 10.42 -8.85
N ARG A 392 3.61 11.09 -7.89
CA ARG A 392 3.51 10.67 -6.50
C ARG A 392 2.04 10.47 -6.12
N LEU A 393 1.68 9.25 -5.73
CA LEU A 393 0.37 8.90 -5.19
C LEU A 393 0.48 8.72 -3.68
N SER A 394 0.02 9.71 -2.91
CA SER A 394 0.12 9.71 -1.45
C SER A 394 -1.10 10.39 -0.85
N PRO A 395 -2.14 9.61 -0.47
CA PRO A 395 -3.36 10.15 0.09
C PRO A 395 -3.14 10.90 1.40
N LYS A 396 -3.80 12.05 1.55
CA LYS A 396 -3.78 12.84 2.80
C LYS A 396 -4.93 12.43 3.72
N GLY A 397 -4.82 12.72 5.01
CA GLY A 397 -5.84 12.37 6.00
C GLY A 397 -5.63 11.03 6.68
N ILE A 398 -4.51 10.36 6.43
CA ILE A 398 -4.22 9.03 6.97
C ILE A 398 -3.53 9.17 8.32
N ASN A 399 -4.29 8.98 9.40
CA ASN A 399 -3.79 8.97 10.78
C ASN A 399 -4.09 7.62 11.45
N VAL A 400 -3.51 6.56 10.89
CA VAL A 400 -3.64 5.19 11.40
C VAL A 400 -2.28 4.68 11.85
N ARG A 401 -2.26 4.00 13.00
CA ARG A 401 -1.04 3.36 13.50
C ARG A 401 -0.54 2.28 12.55
N ILE A 402 0.76 2.13 12.47
CA ILE A 402 1.44 1.16 11.59
C ILE A 402 1.14 -0.30 11.97
N ASP A 403 0.66 -0.57 13.18
CA ASP A 403 0.29 -1.88 13.72
C ASP A 403 -1.22 -2.05 13.89
N GLN A 404 -2.04 -1.28 13.17
CA GLN A 404 -3.49 -1.38 13.26
C GLN A 404 -4.00 -2.71 12.70
N ILE A 405 -4.80 -3.43 13.49
CA ILE A 405 -5.42 -4.71 13.10
C ILE A 405 -6.94 -4.66 13.04
N ASP A 406 -7.58 -3.61 13.57
CA ASP A 406 -9.04 -3.49 13.57
C ASP A 406 -9.58 -3.26 12.14
N ASP A 407 -10.44 -4.18 11.69
CA ASP A 407 -11.03 -4.17 10.33
C ASP A 407 -11.74 -2.86 10.02
N GLY A 408 -12.48 -2.31 11.00
CA GLY A 408 -13.24 -1.08 10.83
C GLY A 408 -12.34 0.14 10.61
N LYS A 409 -11.28 0.28 11.42
CA LYS A 409 -10.30 1.36 11.29
C LYS A 409 -9.48 1.27 10.01
N LEU A 410 -9.07 0.06 9.61
CA LEU A 410 -8.39 -0.15 8.33
C LEU A 410 -9.32 0.16 7.16
N MET A 411 -10.60 -0.19 7.26
CA MET A 411 -11.57 0.13 6.21
C MET A 411 -11.89 1.63 6.17
N ASP A 412 -11.96 2.34 7.30
CA ASP A 412 -12.09 3.80 7.33
C ASP A 412 -10.86 4.48 6.68
N MET A 413 -9.66 3.92 6.85
CA MET A 413 -8.43 4.36 6.19
C MET A 413 -8.48 4.16 4.67
N ILE A 414 -8.88 2.98 4.22
CA ILE A 414 -9.04 2.68 2.80
C ILE A 414 -10.14 3.56 2.18
N TRP A 415 -11.23 3.78 2.90
CA TRP A 415 -12.31 4.65 2.45
C TRP A 415 -11.86 6.10 2.27
N THR A 416 -11.07 6.62 3.22
CA THR A 416 -10.44 7.94 3.12
C THR A 416 -9.52 8.01 1.89
N THR A 417 -8.77 6.94 1.63
CA THR A 417 -7.90 6.81 0.46
C THR A 417 -8.69 6.87 -0.85
N LEU A 418 -9.78 6.11 -0.97
CA LEU A 418 -10.61 6.09 -2.18
C LEU A 418 -11.24 7.45 -2.46
N LYS A 419 -11.75 8.14 -1.42
CA LYS A 419 -12.28 9.51 -1.56
C LYS A 419 -11.20 10.48 -2.03
N TYR A 420 -10.03 10.45 -1.39
CA TYR A 420 -8.90 11.31 -1.78
C TYR A 420 -8.52 11.11 -3.26
N LEU A 421 -8.39 9.86 -3.71
CA LEU A 421 -8.01 9.55 -5.10
C LEU A 421 -9.09 9.95 -6.11
N THR A 422 -10.37 9.88 -5.71
CA THR A 422 -11.50 10.35 -6.52
C THR A 422 -11.42 11.86 -6.74
N ASP A 423 -11.07 12.62 -5.69
CA ASP A 423 -10.88 14.08 -5.78
C ASP A 423 -9.61 14.48 -6.54
N HIS A 424 -8.64 13.57 -6.69
CA HIS A 424 -7.31 13.81 -7.28
C HIS A 424 -7.05 12.88 -8.48
N THR A 425 -8.08 12.67 -9.30
CA THR A 425 -7.97 11.85 -10.52
C THR A 425 -7.00 12.43 -11.54
N ALA A 426 -6.78 13.76 -11.53
CA ALA A 426 -5.88 14.44 -12.46
C ALA A 426 -4.42 13.92 -12.37
N GLU A 427 -3.94 13.59 -11.18
CA GLU A 427 -2.62 12.99 -10.95
C GLU A 427 -2.51 11.57 -11.54
N VAL A 428 -3.58 10.79 -11.44
CA VAL A 428 -3.67 9.44 -12.03
C VAL A 428 -3.75 9.54 -13.55
N ASP A 429 -4.50 10.49 -14.09
CA ASP A 429 -4.59 10.73 -15.53
C ASP A 429 -3.27 11.23 -16.11
N LYS A 430 -2.52 12.04 -15.34
CA LYS A 430 -1.16 12.42 -15.70
C LYS A 430 -0.26 11.19 -15.81
N LEU A 431 -0.36 10.23 -14.89
CA LEU A 431 0.36 8.97 -14.98
C LEU A 431 -0.05 8.21 -16.25
N GLY A 432 -1.35 8.08 -16.53
CA GLY A 432 -1.86 7.43 -17.73
C GLY A 432 -1.29 8.03 -19.03
N ARG A 433 -1.24 9.37 -19.14
CA ARG A 433 -0.65 10.08 -20.28
C ARG A 433 0.85 9.78 -20.44
N ILE A 434 1.62 9.88 -19.35
CA ILE A 434 3.05 9.55 -19.36
C ILE A 434 3.27 8.11 -19.85
N LEU A 435 2.50 7.16 -19.33
CA LEU A 435 2.63 5.76 -19.72
C LEU A 435 2.25 5.55 -21.19
N TYR A 436 1.18 6.16 -21.68
CA TYR A 436 0.82 6.10 -23.09
C TYR A 436 1.93 6.65 -24.00
N GLU A 437 2.59 7.75 -23.64
CA GLU A 437 3.73 8.29 -24.42
C GLU A 437 5.00 7.41 -24.39
N LEU A 438 5.15 6.58 -23.36
CA LEU A 438 6.32 5.71 -23.18
C LEU A 438 6.14 4.34 -23.83
N ILE A 439 4.94 3.75 -23.72
CA ILE A 439 4.65 2.35 -24.10
C ILE A 439 3.41 2.17 -24.98
N GLY A 440 2.72 3.26 -25.34
CA GLY A 440 1.57 3.24 -26.24
C GLY A 440 1.90 2.74 -27.63
N GLU A 441 0.85 2.33 -28.34
CA GLU A 441 0.95 2.00 -29.76
C GLU A 441 1.12 3.30 -30.56
N ASN A 442 2.35 3.61 -31.00
CA ASN A 442 2.53 4.64 -32.01
C ASN A 442 1.81 4.20 -33.29
N ASN A 443 0.69 4.85 -33.61
CA ASN A 443 0.08 4.82 -34.94
C ASN A 443 0.93 5.60 -35.98
N ASP A 444 2.26 5.55 -35.90
CA ASP A 444 3.17 6.20 -36.85
C ASP A 444 3.26 5.44 -38.20
N CYS A 445 2.30 4.58 -38.53
CA CYS A 445 2.19 3.94 -39.84
C CYS A 445 0.74 3.64 -40.21
N ARG A 446 -0.18 4.62 -40.17
CA ARG A 446 -1.45 4.54 -40.93
C ARG A 446 -2.27 5.83 -41.08
N ILE A 447 -1.64 7.01 -41.12
CA ILE A 447 -2.24 8.12 -41.89
C ILE A 447 -1.76 7.96 -43.33
N ARG A 448 -2.29 6.94 -44.03
CA ARG A 448 -2.37 7.01 -45.48
C ARG A 448 -3.44 8.05 -45.77
N SER A 449 -3.01 9.07 -46.49
CA SER A 449 -3.83 9.89 -47.37
C SER A 449 -4.99 9.10 -48.00
N HIS A 450 -6.08 9.80 -48.28
CA HIS A 450 -7.39 9.33 -48.76
C HIS A 450 -8.31 8.93 -47.60
N THR A 451 -9.23 9.79 -47.18
CA THR A 451 -10.43 10.07 -47.98
C THR A 451 -10.99 11.47 -47.67
N VAL A 452 -11.32 12.16 -48.76
CA VAL A 452 -12.04 13.42 -48.87
C VAL A 452 -13.54 13.13 -48.83
N LEU A 453 -14.29 14.06 -48.21
CA LEU A 453 -15.75 14.18 -48.00
C LEU A 453 -16.33 13.54 -46.73
#